data_AF-A0A091SUG4-F1
#
_entry.id   AF-A0A091SUG4-F1
#
_cell.length_a   1.000
_cell.length_b   1.000
_cell.length_c   1.000
_cell.angle_alpha   90.00
_cell.angle_beta   90.00
_cell.angle_gamma   90.00
#
_symmetry.space_group_name_H-M   'P 1'
#
loop_
_entity.id
_entity.type
_entity.pdbx_description
1 polymer ?
#
loop_
_entity_poly.entity_id
_entity_poly.type
_entity_poly.pdbx_seq_one_letter_code
_entity_poly.pdbx_strand_id
1 'polypeptide(L)'
;QPDSSPGYCWPFQGSQSEVLIQLPAKIRPTAITVQHTLKTDSPRRTVSSAPRDFTVFGLDEEGKDETLLGTLTYAAQEEPIQTFPLQDEMRDFRFLKLVIQSNWGKPGYTCIYRVQVHG
;
A
#
# COMPACT_ATOMS: atom_id res chain seq x y z
N GLN A 1 -1.75 12.52 -1.76
CA GLN A 1 -0.98 13.77 -1.54
C GLN A 1 0.46 13.55 -1.98
N PRO A 2 1.18 14.58 -2.46
CA PRO A 2 2.54 14.44 -2.97
C PRO A 2 3.64 14.56 -1.89
N ASP A 3 3.34 15.01 -0.67
CA ASP A 3 4.35 15.19 0.38
C ASP A 3 4.71 13.86 1.06
N SER A 4 6.00 13.54 1.09
CA SER A 4 6.55 12.35 1.73
C SER A 4 7.49 12.68 2.90
N SER A 5 7.43 13.91 3.42
CA SER A 5 8.24 14.34 4.56
C SER A 5 7.88 13.56 5.83
N PRO A 6 8.85 13.27 6.73
CA PRO A 6 8.58 12.53 7.96
C PRO A 6 7.40 13.12 8.75
N GLY A 7 6.42 12.28 9.08
CA GLY A 7 5.21 12.69 9.81
C GLY A 7 3.97 12.94 8.96
N TYR A 8 4.09 12.99 7.62
CA TYR A 8 2.96 13.16 6.68
C TYR A 8 2.38 11.83 6.16
N CYS A 9 2.68 10.71 6.82
CA CYS A 9 2.12 9.41 6.44
C CYS A 9 0.67 9.25 6.90
N TRP A 10 -0.04 8.32 6.28
CA TRP A 10 -1.36 7.87 6.72
C TRP A 10 -1.20 6.80 7.81
N PRO A 11 -1.54 7.09 9.08
CA PRO A 11 -1.43 6.13 10.16
C PRO A 11 -2.68 5.26 10.22
N PHE A 12 -2.48 3.95 10.17
CA PHE A 12 -3.52 2.96 10.41
C PHE A 12 -3.34 2.37 11.80
N GLN A 13 -4.43 2.24 12.55
CA GLN A 13 -4.38 1.66 13.89
C GLN A 13 -4.04 0.18 13.83
N GLY A 14 -3.02 -0.23 14.57
CA GLY A 14 -2.52 -1.60 14.60
C GLY A 14 -1.65 -1.98 13.40
N SER A 15 -1.38 -3.28 13.30
CA SER A 15 -0.62 -3.90 12.20
C SER A 15 -1.51 -4.48 11.10
N GLN A 16 -2.83 -4.49 11.32
CA GLN A 16 -3.83 -5.01 10.41
C GLN A 16 -4.83 -3.90 10.10
N SER A 17 -5.02 -3.59 8.82
CA SER A 17 -5.92 -2.52 8.39
C SER A 17 -6.28 -2.66 6.92
N GLU A 18 -7.41 -2.07 6.54
CA GLU A 18 -7.87 -2.04 5.16
C GLU A 18 -7.97 -0.60 4.66
N VAL A 19 -7.58 -0.38 3.41
CA VAL A 19 -7.63 0.92 2.74
C VAL A 19 -8.37 0.77 1.43
N LEU A 20 -9.45 1.52 1.27
CA LEU A 20 -10.15 1.63 0.00
C LEU A 20 -9.59 2.81 -0.80
N ILE A 21 -9.17 2.54 -2.03
CA ILE A 21 -8.61 3.52 -2.95
C ILE A 21 -9.56 3.65 -4.14
N GLN A 22 -10.19 4.82 -4.27
CA GLN A 22 -10.95 5.16 -5.47
C GLN A 22 -10.02 5.81 -6.50
N LEU A 23 -9.95 5.20 -7.67
CA LEU A 23 -9.16 5.70 -8.80
C LEU A 23 -9.93 6.80 -9.55
N PRO A 24 -9.22 7.77 -10.15
CA PRO A 24 -9.86 8.85 -10.91
C PRO A 24 -10.57 8.35 -12.18
N ALA A 25 -10.13 7.21 -12.72
CA ALA A 25 -10.74 6.53 -13.85
C ALA A 25 -10.72 5.01 -13.62
N LYS A 26 -11.58 4.29 -14.34
CA LYS A 26 -11.54 2.83 -14.40
C LYS A 26 -10.33 2.44 -15.26
N ILE A 27 -9.42 1.65 -14.70
CA ILE A 27 -8.17 1.24 -15.37
C ILE A 27 -7.92 -0.24 -15.14
N ARG A 28 -7.03 -0.83 -15.94
CA ARG A 28 -6.52 -2.19 -15.72
C ARG A 28 -5.23 -2.12 -14.92
N PRO A 29 -5.24 -2.41 -13.60
CA PRO A 29 -4.05 -2.24 -12.77
C PRO A 29 -2.95 -3.21 -13.21
N THR A 30 -1.77 -2.68 -13.50
CA THR A 30 -0.59 -3.46 -13.91
C THR A 30 0.45 -3.53 -12.80
N ALA A 31 0.51 -2.49 -11.96
CA ALA A 31 1.43 -2.43 -10.83
C ALA A 31 0.93 -1.48 -9.74
N ILE A 32 1.46 -1.66 -8.54
CA ILE A 32 1.30 -0.73 -7.42
C ILE A 32 2.68 -0.31 -6.89
N THR A 33 2.87 0.98 -6.62
CA THR A 33 4.07 1.49 -5.94
C THR A 33 3.72 1.90 -4.53
N VAL A 34 4.49 1.41 -3.56
CA VAL A 34 4.41 1.79 -2.15
C VAL A 34 5.69 2.53 -1.77
N GLN A 35 5.51 3.70 -1.15
CA GLN A 35 6.60 4.52 -0.64
C GLN A 35 6.55 4.58 0.89
N HIS A 36 7.73 4.48 1.49
CA HIS A 36 7.99 4.86 2.88
C HIS A 36 9.16 5.86 2.95
N THR A 37 9.44 6.42 4.12
CA THR A 37 10.63 7.25 4.37
C THR A 37 11.90 6.41 4.44
N LEU A 38 13.05 7.05 4.15
CA LEU A 38 14.37 6.48 4.47
C LEU A 38 14.51 6.26 5.98
N LYS A 39 15.32 5.26 6.35
CA LYS A 39 15.68 5.04 7.75
C LYS A 39 16.36 6.27 8.37
N THR A 40 17.21 6.94 7.61
CA THR A 40 17.97 8.13 8.03
C THR A 40 17.08 9.28 8.47
N ASP A 41 15.88 9.37 7.91
CA ASP A 41 14.97 10.50 8.12
C ASP A 41 14.05 10.25 9.34
N SER A 42 14.03 9.02 9.85
CA SER A 42 13.28 8.68 11.05
C SER A 42 14.08 9.03 12.32
N PRO A 43 13.47 9.64 13.35
CA PRO A 43 14.17 10.00 14.59
C PRO A 43 14.80 8.80 15.32
N ARG A 44 14.20 7.61 15.17
CA ARG A 44 14.66 6.36 15.78
C ARG A 44 15.56 5.54 14.84
N ARG A 45 15.82 6.01 13.62
CA ARG A 45 16.52 5.28 12.56
C ARG A 45 15.89 3.92 12.22
N THR A 46 14.56 3.82 12.34
CA THR A 46 13.78 2.63 12.02
C THR A 46 12.63 2.95 11.08
N VAL A 47 12.31 1.97 10.23
CA VAL A 47 11.10 1.96 9.40
C VAL A 47 10.15 0.85 9.88
N SER A 48 10.13 0.59 11.18
CA SER A 48 9.34 -0.50 11.76
C SER A 48 7.83 -0.31 11.60
N SER A 49 7.38 0.93 11.34
CA SER A 49 5.99 1.24 11.02
C SER A 49 5.61 1.01 9.57
N ALA A 50 6.56 0.72 8.68
CA ALA A 50 6.25 0.44 7.29
C ALA A 50 5.37 -0.81 7.19
N PRO A 51 4.43 -0.87 6.22
CA PRO A 51 3.72 -2.10 5.93
C PRO A 51 4.75 -3.19 5.60
N ARG A 52 4.44 -4.43 5.94
CA ARG A 52 5.23 -5.59 5.55
C ARG A 52 4.43 -6.41 4.57
N ASP A 53 3.53 -7.25 5.05
CA ASP A 53 2.69 -8.08 4.19
C ASP A 53 1.39 -7.33 3.92
N PHE A 54 1.03 -7.24 2.63
CA PHE A 54 -0.21 -6.62 2.17
C PHE A 54 -0.76 -7.34 0.94
N THR A 55 -2.08 -7.30 0.78
CA THR A 55 -2.78 -7.85 -0.39
C THR A 55 -3.57 -6.75 -1.09
N VAL A 56 -3.58 -6.79 -2.42
CA VAL A 56 -4.33 -5.86 -3.27
C VAL A 56 -5.49 -6.61 -3.92
N PHE A 57 -6.68 -6.05 -3.82
CA PHE A 57 -7.88 -6.52 -4.50
C PHE A 57 -8.44 -5.44 -5.42
N GLY A 58 -8.97 -5.84 -6.56
CA GLY A 58 -9.87 -5.03 -7.38
C GLY A 58 -11.31 -5.27 -6.97
N LEU A 59 -12.09 -4.20 -6.87
CA LEU A 59 -13.52 -4.27 -6.51
C LEU A 59 -14.40 -3.83 -7.68
N ASP A 60 -15.60 -4.42 -7.76
CA ASP A 60 -16.69 -3.94 -8.59
C ASP A 60 -17.23 -2.56 -8.11
N GLU A 61 -18.21 -1.99 -8.82
CA GLU A 61 -18.75 -0.67 -8.48
C GLU A 61 -19.55 -0.70 -7.17
N GLU A 62 -20.10 -1.85 -6.83
CA GLU A 62 -20.88 -2.10 -5.62
C GLU A 62 -20.00 -2.45 -4.40
N GLY A 63 -18.71 -2.74 -4.60
CA GLY A 63 -17.79 -3.20 -3.56
C GLY A 63 -18.14 -4.58 -2.99
N LYS A 64 -18.86 -5.41 -3.75
CA LYS A 64 -19.35 -6.73 -3.32
C LYS A 64 -18.43 -7.86 -3.75
N ASP A 65 -17.90 -7.79 -4.97
CA ASP A 65 -17.00 -8.79 -5.52
C ASP A 65 -15.54 -8.33 -5.45
N GLU A 66 -14.70 -9.15 -4.82
CA GLU A 66 -13.27 -8.89 -4.68
C GLU A 66 -12.48 -9.82 -5.60
N THR A 67 -11.65 -9.22 -6.46
CA THR A 67 -10.71 -9.96 -7.31
C THR A 67 -9.30 -9.79 -6.76
N LEU A 68 -8.61 -10.88 -6.44
CA LEU A 68 -7.22 -10.83 -5.98
C LEU A 68 -6.31 -10.33 -7.11
N LEU A 69 -5.57 -9.25 -6.86
CA LEU A 69 -4.59 -8.71 -7.81
C LEU A 69 -3.15 -9.01 -7.37
N GLY A 70 -2.92 -9.34 -6.11
CA GLY A 70 -1.61 -9.80 -5.64
C GLY A 70 -1.44 -9.79 -4.13
N THR A 71 -0.58 -10.68 -3.64
CA THR A 71 -0.11 -10.69 -2.24
C THR A 71 1.38 -10.37 -2.26
N LEU A 72 1.76 -9.31 -1.55
CA LEU A 72 3.01 -8.60 -1.69
C LEU A 72 3.67 -8.39 -0.33
N THR A 73 4.99 -8.26 -0.32
CA THR A 73 5.77 -7.93 0.89
C THR A 73 6.66 -6.73 0.60
N TYR A 74 6.46 -5.64 1.33
CA TYR A 74 7.35 -4.46 1.28
C TYR A 74 8.63 -4.73 2.08
N ALA A 75 9.78 -4.61 1.42
CA ALA A 75 11.08 -4.90 2.01
C ALA A 75 11.70 -3.68 2.71
N ALA A 76 11.56 -3.57 4.03
CA ALA A 76 12.10 -2.45 4.83
C ALA A 76 13.63 -2.24 4.77
N GLN A 77 14.37 -3.19 4.19
CA GLN A 77 15.82 -3.14 4.04
C GLN A 77 16.26 -2.63 2.66
N GLU A 78 15.34 -2.57 1.70
CA GLU A 78 15.59 -2.13 0.33
C GLU A 78 15.29 -0.64 0.14
N GLU A 79 15.13 -0.22 -1.11
CA GLU A 79 14.79 1.16 -1.47
C GLU A 79 13.43 1.59 -0.87
N PRO A 80 13.27 2.86 -0.49
CA PRO A 80 12.04 3.33 0.15
C PRO A 80 10.80 3.28 -0.76
N ILE A 81 11.03 3.37 -2.08
CA ILE A 81 10.00 3.33 -3.12
C ILE A 81 10.09 1.96 -3.81
N GLN A 82 9.06 1.14 -3.65
CA GLN A 82 9.02 -0.21 -4.22
C GLN A 82 7.80 -0.37 -5.11
N THR A 83 8.01 -0.91 -6.30
CA THR A 83 6.95 -1.15 -7.29
C THR A 83 6.75 -2.64 -7.46
N PHE A 84 5.49 -3.07 -7.36
CA PHE A 84 5.09 -4.46 -7.38
C PHE A 84 4.17 -4.71 -8.57
N PRO A 85 4.48 -5.68 -9.45
CA PRO A 85 3.57 -6.08 -10.50
C PRO A 85 2.31 -6.73 -9.91
N LEU A 86 1.17 -6.50 -10.55
CA LEU A 86 -0.11 -7.10 -10.22
C LEU A 86 -0.49 -8.18 -11.25
N GLN A 87 -1.37 -9.09 -10.85
CA GLN A 87 -1.96 -10.10 -11.73
C GLN A 87 -2.88 -9.41 -12.75
N ASP A 88 -2.71 -9.76 -14.02
CA ASP A 88 -3.59 -9.27 -15.09
C ASP A 88 -4.87 -10.10 -15.14
N GLU A 89 -5.93 -9.57 -14.55
CA GLU A 89 -7.25 -10.19 -14.53
C GLU A 89 -8.09 -9.85 -15.78
N MET A 90 -7.50 -9.18 -16.79
CA MET A 90 -8.18 -8.69 -18.00
C MET A 90 -9.45 -7.88 -17.71
N ARG A 91 -9.50 -7.25 -16.54
CA ARG A 91 -10.64 -6.49 -16.01
C ARG A 91 -10.18 -5.12 -15.57
N ASP A 92 -11.07 -4.15 -15.73
CA ASP A 92 -10.81 -2.78 -15.32
C ASP A 92 -11.51 -2.52 -13.98
N PHE A 93 -10.83 -1.83 -13.08
CA PHE A 93 -11.29 -1.54 -11.73
C PHE A 93 -11.26 -0.04 -11.48
N ARG A 94 -12.26 0.46 -10.74
CA ARG A 94 -12.28 1.84 -10.24
C ARG A 94 -11.93 1.91 -8.76
N PHE A 95 -12.14 0.83 -8.03
CA PHE A 95 -11.86 0.72 -6.61
C PHE A 95 -10.85 -0.39 -6.38
N LEU A 96 -9.82 -0.08 -5.60
CA LEU A 96 -8.86 -1.07 -5.11
C LEU A 96 -8.94 -1.13 -3.59
N LYS A 97 -8.87 -2.34 -3.03
CA LYS A 97 -8.73 -2.56 -1.60
C LYS A 97 -7.31 -3.04 -1.29
N LEU A 98 -6.61 -2.29 -0.45
CA LEU A 98 -5.31 -2.64 0.09
C LEU A 98 -5.51 -3.18 1.52
N VAL A 99 -5.26 -4.46 1.72
CA VAL A 99 -5.35 -5.12 3.03
C VAL A 99 -3.95 -5.29 3.57
N ILE A 100 -3.59 -4.54 4.61
CA ILE A 100 -2.33 -4.66 5.33
C ILE A 100 -2.50 -5.77 6.37
N GLN A 101 -1.67 -6.81 6.34
CA GLN A 101 -1.71 -7.90 7.33
C GLN A 101 -0.66 -7.73 8.43
N SER A 102 0.46 -7.08 8.13
CA SER A 102 1.55 -6.93 9.09
C SER A 102 2.38 -5.66 8.83
N ASN A 103 3.19 -5.28 9.83
CA ASN A 103 4.21 -4.25 9.71
C ASN A 103 5.56 -4.77 10.21
N TRP A 104 6.59 -3.94 10.15
CA TRP A 104 7.96 -4.30 10.55
C TRP A 104 8.22 -4.19 12.07
N GLY A 105 7.21 -4.48 12.90
CA GLY A 105 7.33 -4.62 14.35
C GLY A 105 7.01 -3.36 15.15
N LYS A 106 6.33 -2.37 14.56
CA LYS A 106 5.85 -1.20 15.30
C LYS A 106 4.53 -1.53 16.02
N PRO A 107 4.47 -1.46 17.36
CA PRO A 107 3.21 -1.61 18.07
C PRO A 107 2.32 -0.38 17.86
N GLY A 108 1.01 -0.62 17.79
CA GLY A 108 -0.02 0.42 17.81
C GLY A 108 -0.38 1.04 16.46
N TYR A 109 0.53 1.10 15.48
CA TYR A 109 0.19 1.63 14.16
C TYR A 109 1.11 1.16 13.03
N THR A 110 0.60 1.28 11.81
CA THR A 110 1.31 1.14 10.53
C THR A 110 1.20 2.44 9.76
N CYS A 111 2.24 2.85 9.03
CA CYS A 111 2.24 4.09 8.27
C CYS A 111 2.61 3.85 6.81
N ILE A 112 1.80 4.41 5.91
CA ILE A 112 2.09 4.46 4.48
C ILE A 112 2.24 5.91 4.07
N TYR A 113 3.32 6.25 3.36
CA TYR A 113 3.53 7.62 2.89
C TYR A 113 2.87 7.86 1.54
N ARG A 114 3.00 6.92 0.61
CA ARG A 114 2.37 7.03 -0.70
C ARG A 114 2.04 5.67 -1.27
N VAL A 115 0.90 5.62 -1.94
CA VAL A 115 0.49 4.54 -2.83
C VAL A 115 0.26 5.15 -4.20
N GLN A 116 0.80 4.52 -5.25
CA GLN A 116 0.51 4.85 -6.64
C GLN A 116 0.06 3.59 -7.36
N VAL A 117 -0.93 3.73 -8.23
CA VAL A 117 -1.50 2.64 -9.02
C VAL A 117 -1.21 2.96 -10.48
N HIS A 118 -0.77 1.95 -11.22
CA HIS A 118 -0.40 2.07 -12.64
C HIS A 118 -1.31 1.20 -13.49
N GLY A 119 -1.73 1.69 -14.66
CA GLY A 119 -2.62 0.99 -15.60
C GLY A 119 -3.34 1.93 -16.55
#